data_AF-A0AAV7UA20-F1
#
_entry.id   AF-A0AAV7UA20-F1
#
_cell.length_a   1.000
_cell.length_b   1.000
_cell.length_c   1.000
_cell.angle_alpha   90.00
_cell.angle_beta   90.00
_cell.angle_gamma   90.00
#
_symmetry.space_group_name_H-M   'P 1'
#
loop_
_entity.id
_entity.type
_entity.pdbx_description
1 polymer ?
#
loop_
_entity_poly.entity_id
_entity_poly.type
_entity_poly.pdbx_seq_one_letter_code
_entity_poly.pdbx_strand_id
1 'polypeptide(L)'
;MAAPVLRVSVPRWERTARCAVCALGILLSVYAFHVERELERDPQYRALCDLNQWVRCAPVFASRWGRGFGLLGSIFGQDSVLNQPNSVFCLIFYVLQMLLGLTVSAVAALILMTSSIVSVVGSLYLAYVMYFALKGFCIICVATYLLNFILLIINYKRLVYLNEAWKQELQPKQD
;
A
#
# COMPACT_ATOMS: atom_id res chain seq x y z
N MET A 1 9.97 -29.33 14.13
CA MET A 1 8.50 -29.20 14.31
C MET A 1 7.96 -28.57 13.03
N ALA A 2 7.38 -29.38 12.14
CA ALA A 2 6.77 -28.86 10.92
C ALA A 2 5.50 -28.13 11.32
N ALA A 3 5.38 -26.86 10.95
CA ALA A 3 4.15 -26.11 11.17
C ALA A 3 3.01 -26.86 10.45
N PRO A 4 1.87 -27.11 11.12
CA PRO A 4 0.73 -27.73 10.46
C PRO A 4 0.34 -26.86 9.27
N VAL A 5 0.33 -27.45 8.07
CA VAL A 5 -0.17 -26.79 6.87
C VAL A 5 -1.69 -26.74 7.03
N LEU A 6 -2.19 -25.66 7.66
CA LEU A 6 -3.62 -25.46 7.86
C LEU A 6 -4.32 -25.56 6.51
N ARG A 7 -5.21 -26.53 6.38
CA ARG A 7 -6.05 -26.73 5.19
C ARG A 7 -7.30 -25.85 5.26
N VAL A 8 -7.12 -24.58 5.66
CA VAL A 8 -8.21 -23.61 5.74
C VAL A 8 -8.25 -22.87 4.41
N SER A 9 -9.31 -23.11 3.65
CA SER A 9 -9.52 -22.39 2.39
C SER A 9 -10.03 -20.98 2.72
N VAL A 10 -9.21 -19.96 2.45
CA VAL A 10 -9.70 -18.58 2.42
C VAL A 10 -10.81 -18.43 1.37
N PRO A 11 -11.82 -17.56 1.60
CA PRO A 11 -12.91 -17.38 0.67
C PRO A 11 -12.44 -16.95 -0.72
N ARG A 12 -13.07 -17.46 -1.79
CA ARG A 12 -12.72 -17.07 -3.17
C ARG A 12 -12.88 -15.58 -3.44
N TRP A 13 -13.89 -14.94 -2.84
CA TRP A 13 -14.12 -13.50 -2.98
C TRP A 13 -12.94 -12.67 -2.44
N GLU A 14 -12.26 -13.15 -1.39
CA GLU A 14 -11.11 -12.47 -0.79
C GLU A 14 -9.95 -12.42 -1.78
N ARG A 15 -9.63 -13.56 -2.40
CA ARG A 15 -8.59 -13.65 -3.42
C ARG A 15 -8.89 -12.75 -4.62
N THR A 16 -10.11 -12.79 -5.14
CA THR A 16 -10.49 -11.93 -6.29
C THR A 16 -10.41 -10.45 -5.93
N ALA A 17 -10.96 -10.04 -4.78
CA ALA A 17 -10.91 -8.66 -4.32
C ALA A 17 -9.46 -8.18 -4.11
N ARG A 18 -8.63 -8.99 -3.46
CA ARG A 18 -7.20 -8.70 -3.27
C ARG A 18 -6.49 -8.52 -4.60
N CYS A 19 -6.70 -9.45 -5.54
CA CYS A 19 -6.06 -9.38 -6.85
C CYS A 19 -6.44 -8.10 -7.60
N ALA A 20 -7.73 -7.74 -7.60
CA ALA A 20 -8.20 -6.51 -8.23
C ALA A 20 -7.58 -5.26 -7.59
N VAL A 21 -7.60 -5.17 -6.25
CA VAL A 21 -7.06 -4.01 -5.52
C VAL A 21 -5.55 -3.89 -5.68
N CYS A 22 -4.81 -4.99 -5.59
CA CYS A 22 -3.36 -4.97 -5.77
C CYS A 22 -2.98 -4.65 -7.22
N ALA A 23 -3.69 -5.20 -8.22
CA ALA A 23 -3.43 -4.88 -9.63
C ALA A 23 -3.66 -3.39 -9.91
N LEU A 24 -4.76 -2.83 -9.41
CA LEU A 24 -5.03 -1.39 -9.55
C LEU A 24 -3.99 -0.55 -8.80
N GLY A 25 -3.60 -0.95 -7.60
CA GLY A 25 -2.54 -0.30 -6.82
C GLY A 25 -1.19 -0.30 -7.53
N ILE A 26 -0.80 -1.41 -8.13
CA ILE A 26 0.41 -1.53 -8.96
C ILE A 26 0.33 -0.59 -10.16
N LEU A 27 -0.78 -0.58 -10.90
CA LEU A 27 -0.97 0.30 -12.06
C LEU A 27 -0.83 1.78 -11.68
N LEU A 28 -1.50 2.20 -10.60
CA LEU A 28 -1.40 3.58 -10.09
C LEU A 28 0.02 3.92 -9.63
N SER A 29 0.72 2.97 -9.00
CA SER A 29 2.09 3.16 -8.52
C SER A 29 3.08 3.27 -9.68
N VAL A 30 2.94 2.44 -10.72
CA VAL A 30 3.74 2.52 -11.95
C VAL A 30 3.49 3.85 -12.66
N TYR A 31 2.24 4.30 -12.74
CA TYR A 31 1.93 5.59 -13.35
C TYR A 31 2.49 6.77 -12.54
N ALA A 32 2.36 6.74 -11.21
CA ALA A 32 2.97 7.76 -10.34
C ALA A 32 4.50 7.79 -10.49
N PHE A 33 5.15 6.63 -10.53
CA PHE A 33 6.59 6.51 -10.76
C PHE A 33 7.00 7.07 -12.13
N HIS A 34 6.20 6.81 -13.18
CA HIS A 34 6.43 7.39 -14.49
C HIS A 34 6.37 8.93 -14.44
N VAL A 35 5.33 9.50 -13.82
CA VAL A 35 5.18 10.94 -13.67
C VAL A 35 6.32 11.56 -12.87
N GLU A 36 6.72 10.94 -11.75
CA GLU A 36 7.88 11.37 -10.95
C GLU A 36 9.15 11.41 -11.79
N ARG A 37 9.41 10.36 -12.57
CA ARG A 37 10.59 10.27 -13.43
C ARG A 37 10.59 11.30 -14.57
N GLU A 38 9.43 11.57 -15.17
CA GLU A 38 9.32 12.60 -16.20
C GLU A 38 9.48 14.00 -15.60
N LEU A 39 8.97 14.26 -14.40
CA LEU A 39 9.17 15.53 -13.68
C LEU A 39 10.63 15.77 -13.29
N GLU A 40 11.38 14.70 -12.97
CA GLU A 40 12.84 14.80 -12.74
C GLU A 40 13.60 15.19 -14.01
N ARG A 41 13.13 14.75 -15.17
CA ARG A 41 13.75 15.06 -16.47
C ARG A 41 13.36 16.45 -16.97
N ASP A 42 12.09 16.79 -16.84
CA ASP A 42 11.52 18.06 -17.26
C ASP A 42 10.56 18.60 -16.18
N PRO A 43 10.99 19.61 -15.40
CA PRO A 43 10.13 20.25 -14.40
C PRO A 43 8.87 20.92 -14.97
N GLN A 44 8.79 21.15 -16.29
CA GLN A 44 7.61 21.69 -16.97
C GLN A 44 6.64 20.61 -17.45
N TYR A 45 6.96 19.33 -17.27
CA TYR A 45 6.11 18.21 -17.64
C TYR A 45 4.72 18.31 -16.99
N ARG A 46 3.68 18.08 -17.80
CA ARG A 46 2.29 18.03 -17.34
C ARG A 46 1.79 16.59 -17.34
N ALA A 47 1.51 16.08 -16.15
CA ALA A 47 0.95 14.76 -15.97
C ALA A 47 -0.51 14.68 -16.45
N LEU A 48 -0.97 13.53 -16.94
CA LEU A 48 -2.36 13.32 -17.38
C LEU A 48 -3.38 13.49 -16.25
N CYS A 49 -2.92 13.35 -15.00
CA CYS A 49 -3.71 13.51 -13.79
C CYS A 49 -3.78 14.97 -13.29
N ASP A 50 -3.14 15.92 -13.98
CA ASP A 50 -3.34 17.35 -13.78
C ASP A 50 -4.56 17.79 -14.60
N LEU A 51 -5.75 17.77 -13.99
CA LEU A 51 -7.02 18.04 -14.68
C LEU A 51 -7.36 19.54 -14.70
N ASN A 52 -7.11 20.24 -13.60
CA ASN A 52 -7.35 21.67 -13.47
C ASN A 52 -6.41 22.27 -12.43
N GLN A 53 -6.53 23.57 -12.17
CA GLN A 53 -5.70 24.29 -11.21
C GLN A 53 -5.81 23.79 -9.75
N TRP A 54 -6.90 23.11 -9.39
CA TRP A 54 -7.12 22.55 -8.05
C TRP A 54 -6.71 21.07 -7.94
N VAL A 55 -6.85 20.31 -9.02
CA VAL A 55 -6.57 18.88 -9.13
C VAL A 55 -5.26 18.68 -9.89
N ARG A 56 -4.15 18.70 -9.15
CA ARG A 56 -2.79 18.56 -9.71
C ARG A 56 -1.99 17.57 -8.88
N CYS A 57 -1.46 16.54 -9.55
CA CYS A 57 -0.62 15.53 -8.91
C CYS A 57 0.86 15.84 -9.10
N ALA A 58 1.25 16.50 -10.20
CA ALA A 58 2.65 16.79 -10.48
C ALA A 58 3.35 17.61 -9.36
N PRO A 59 2.77 18.71 -8.82
CA PRO A 59 3.38 19.44 -7.71
C PRO A 59 3.50 18.62 -6.42
N VAL A 60 2.59 17.67 -6.21
CA VAL A 60 2.62 16.77 -5.03
C VAL A 60 3.80 15.81 -5.15
N PHE A 61 3.99 15.21 -6.31
CA PHE A 61 5.09 14.29 -6.58
C PHE A 61 6.46 14.97 -6.62
N ALA A 62 6.54 16.19 -7.18
CA ALA A 62 7.77 16.98 -7.19
C ALA A 62 8.14 17.56 -5.81
N SER A 63 7.22 17.51 -4.84
CA SER A 63 7.47 18.03 -3.50
C SER A 63 8.47 17.17 -2.73
N ARG A 64 9.09 17.75 -1.69
CA ARG A 64 9.97 16.99 -0.77
C ARG A 64 9.28 15.77 -0.14
N TRP A 65 7.95 15.78 -0.03
CA TRP A 65 7.19 14.67 0.55
C TRP A 65 6.93 13.56 -0.45
N GLY A 66 7.10 13.81 -1.77
CA GLY A 66 7.00 12.80 -2.82
C GLY A 66 8.17 11.80 -2.82
N ARG A 67 9.28 12.14 -2.14
CA ARG A 67 10.43 11.24 -1.91
C ARG A 67 10.56 10.90 -0.44
N GLY A 68 10.70 9.61 -0.13
CA GLY A 68 10.99 9.12 1.21
C GLY A 68 10.03 9.64 2.28
N PHE A 69 8.77 9.94 1.90
CA PHE A 69 7.76 10.58 2.73
C PHE A 69 8.17 11.96 3.31
N GLY A 70 9.25 12.57 2.80
CA GLY A 70 9.85 13.78 3.38
C GLY A 70 10.54 13.57 4.73
N LEU A 71 10.72 12.30 5.14
CA LEU A 71 11.27 11.91 6.44
C LEU A 71 12.57 11.11 6.28
N LEU A 72 12.59 10.15 5.33
CA LEU A 72 13.71 9.22 5.18
C LEU A 72 15.02 9.92 4.78
N GLY A 73 14.95 10.95 3.92
CA GLY A 73 16.14 11.75 3.57
C GLY A 73 16.77 12.48 4.77
N SER A 74 15.95 12.87 5.76
CA SER A 74 16.44 13.54 6.99
C SER A 74 17.02 12.55 8.01
N ILE A 75 16.53 11.31 8.02
CA ILE A 75 16.94 10.29 9.01
C ILE A 75 18.13 9.47 8.49
N PHE A 76 18.09 9.07 7.22
CA PHE A 76 19.06 8.15 6.61
C PHE A 76 20.03 8.83 5.64
N GLY A 77 19.85 10.12 5.36
CA GLY A 77 20.64 10.89 4.40
C GLY A 77 19.97 10.97 3.01
N GLN A 78 20.23 12.06 2.29
CA GLN A 78 19.60 12.34 1.00
C GLN A 78 20.02 11.35 -0.09
N ASP A 79 21.28 10.90 -0.06
CA ASP A 79 21.85 9.92 -1.00
C ASP A 79 21.60 8.46 -0.59
N SER A 80 20.81 8.24 0.47
CA SER A 80 20.49 6.90 0.93
C SER A 80 19.66 6.14 -0.10
N VAL A 81 19.96 4.85 -0.27
CA VAL A 81 19.13 3.93 -1.08
C VAL A 81 17.69 3.89 -0.58
N LEU A 82 17.43 4.23 0.69
CA LEU A 82 16.10 4.30 1.28
C LEU A 82 15.34 5.60 0.94
N ASN A 83 15.98 6.61 0.35
CA ASN A 83 15.32 7.86 -0.06
C ASN A 83 14.74 7.76 -1.48
N GLN A 84 13.88 6.76 -1.70
CA GLN A 84 13.23 6.52 -2.99
C GLN A 84 11.92 7.31 -3.12
N PRO A 85 11.43 7.52 -4.36
CA PRO A 85 10.10 8.06 -4.57
C PRO A 85 9.01 7.22 -3.87
N ASN A 86 7.96 7.86 -3.37
CA ASN A 86 6.90 7.19 -2.61
C ASN A 86 6.19 6.10 -3.44
N SER A 87 6.07 6.34 -4.75
CA SER A 87 5.50 5.38 -5.69
C SER A 87 6.22 4.02 -5.69
N VAL A 88 7.54 3.99 -5.43
CA VAL A 88 8.33 2.76 -5.33
C VAL A 88 7.95 1.96 -4.09
N PHE A 89 7.75 2.63 -2.95
CA PHE A 89 7.27 1.97 -1.73
C PHE A 89 5.85 1.42 -1.91
N CYS A 90 4.97 2.17 -2.57
CA CYS A 90 3.64 1.69 -2.91
C CYS A 90 3.69 0.46 -3.83
N LEU A 91 4.54 0.48 -4.87
CA LEU A 91 4.71 -0.64 -5.78
C LEU A 91 5.16 -1.91 -5.03
N ILE A 92 6.21 -1.80 -4.22
CA ILE A 92 6.71 -2.91 -3.40
C ILE A 92 5.62 -3.42 -2.46
N PHE A 93 4.90 -2.52 -1.80
CA PHE A 93 3.79 -2.86 -0.92
C PHE A 93 2.72 -3.69 -1.64
N TYR A 94 2.20 -3.22 -2.78
CA TYR A 94 1.15 -3.94 -3.50
C TYR A 94 1.63 -5.29 -4.08
N VAL A 95 2.89 -5.38 -4.53
CA VAL A 95 3.48 -6.64 -4.98
C VAL A 95 3.58 -7.64 -3.82
N LEU A 96 4.10 -7.22 -2.66
CA LEU A 96 4.19 -8.08 -1.48
C LEU A 96 2.80 -8.49 -0.97
N GLN A 97 1.84 -7.56 -0.97
CA GLN A 97 0.45 -7.83 -0.60
C GLN A 97 -0.20 -8.88 -1.51
N MET A 98 0.10 -8.85 -2.81
CA MET A 98 -0.34 -9.86 -3.76
C MET A 98 0.33 -11.21 -3.47
N LEU A 99 1.66 -11.27 -3.43
CA LEU A 99 2.42 -12.52 -3.28
C LEU A 99 2.11 -13.24 -1.96
N LEU A 100 2.14 -12.53 -0.84
CA LEU A 100 1.80 -13.08 0.48
C LEU A 100 0.30 -13.37 0.62
N GLY A 101 -0.54 -12.69 -0.15
CA GLY A 101 -1.97 -12.96 -0.24
C GLY A 101 -2.28 -14.36 -0.79
N LEU A 102 -1.39 -14.91 -1.61
CA LEU A 102 -1.56 -16.23 -2.21
C LEU A 102 -1.19 -17.38 -1.26
N THR A 103 -0.42 -17.11 -0.20
CA THR A 103 0.09 -18.13 0.72
C THR A 103 -0.83 -18.32 1.93
N VAL A 104 -1.13 -19.56 2.32
CA VAL A 104 -1.96 -19.86 3.50
C VAL A 104 -1.03 -20.04 4.71
N SER A 105 -0.63 -18.92 5.31
CA SER A 105 0.25 -18.92 6.49
C SER A 105 -0.17 -17.84 7.49
N ALA A 106 -0.20 -18.17 8.78
CA ALA A 106 -0.50 -17.23 9.85
C ALA A 106 0.55 -16.09 9.92
N VAL A 107 1.83 -16.43 9.73
CA VAL A 107 2.91 -15.43 9.68
C VAL A 107 2.70 -14.49 8.49
N ALA A 108 2.32 -15.02 7.32
CA ALA A 108 2.01 -14.20 6.15
C ALA A 108 0.81 -13.26 6.42
N ALA A 109 -0.24 -13.76 7.09
CA ALA A 109 -1.40 -12.94 7.46
C ALA A 109 -1.05 -11.81 8.44
N LEU A 110 -0.17 -12.07 9.41
CA LEU A 110 0.33 -11.04 10.32
C LEU A 110 1.15 -9.98 9.57
N ILE A 111 2.07 -10.38 8.70
CA ILE A 111 2.87 -9.45 7.88
C ILE A 111 1.97 -8.60 6.98
N LEU A 112 0.96 -9.21 6.35
CA LEU A 112 -0.01 -8.49 5.52
C LEU A 112 -0.79 -7.45 6.34
N MET A 113 -1.23 -7.82 7.55
CA MET A 113 -1.95 -6.93 8.44
C MET A 113 -1.09 -5.75 8.89
N THR A 114 0.10 -6.02 9.44
CA THR A 114 1.00 -4.97 9.94
C THR A 114 1.43 -4.01 8.83
N SER A 115 1.81 -4.53 7.66
CA SER A 115 2.16 -3.68 6.51
C SER A 115 0.97 -2.84 6.02
N SER A 116 -0.26 -3.37 6.04
CA SER A 116 -1.44 -2.57 5.69
C SER A 116 -1.77 -1.47 6.71
N ILE A 117 -1.53 -1.71 8.01
CA ILE A 117 -1.65 -0.67 9.04
C ILE A 117 -0.64 0.45 8.77
N VAL A 118 0.63 0.11 8.55
CA VAL A 118 1.69 1.09 8.23
C VAL A 118 1.31 1.90 6.98
N SER A 119 0.79 1.23 5.95
CA SER A 119 0.35 1.88 4.71
C SER A 119 -0.80 2.88 4.94
N VAL A 120 -1.80 2.52 5.76
CA VAL A 120 -2.91 3.43 6.10
C VAL A 120 -2.44 4.60 6.96
N VAL A 121 -1.57 4.37 7.95
CA VAL A 121 -0.99 5.46 8.76
C VAL A 121 -0.18 6.41 7.88
N GLY A 122 0.65 5.87 6.98
CA GLY A 122 1.40 6.67 6.00
C GLY A 122 0.47 7.45 5.06
N SER A 123 -0.64 6.85 4.64
CA SER A 123 -1.67 7.51 3.82
C SER A 123 -2.31 8.69 4.56
N LEU A 124 -2.65 8.53 5.84
CA LEU A 124 -3.19 9.62 6.67
C LEU A 124 -2.18 10.76 6.84
N TYR A 125 -0.91 10.43 7.06
CA TYR A 125 0.18 11.42 7.12
C TYR A 125 0.30 12.21 5.81
N LEU A 126 0.36 11.53 4.66
CA LEU A 126 0.46 12.20 3.37
C LEU A 126 -0.80 12.97 3.01
N ALA A 127 -1.99 12.50 3.42
CA ALA A 127 -3.24 13.24 3.28
C ALA A 127 -3.23 14.55 4.09
N TYR A 128 -2.73 14.50 5.32
CA TYR A 128 -2.53 15.68 6.16
C TYR A 128 -1.57 16.69 5.49
N VAL A 129 -0.43 16.22 4.99
CA VAL A 129 0.55 17.05 4.27
C VAL A 129 -0.06 17.67 3.02
N MET A 130 -0.80 16.88 2.23
CA MET A 130 -1.46 17.36 1.02
C MET A 130 -2.44 18.50 1.33
N TYR A 131 -3.24 18.36 2.38
CA TYR A 131 -4.22 19.36 2.79
C TYR A 131 -3.57 20.63 3.37
N PHE A 132 -2.65 20.49 4.32
CA PHE A 132 -2.09 21.65 5.06
C PHE A 132 -0.89 22.30 4.37
N ALA A 133 0.04 21.49 3.83
CA ALA A 133 1.31 22.00 3.32
C ALA A 133 1.25 22.35 1.83
N LEU A 134 0.65 21.47 1.01
CA LEU A 134 0.63 21.61 -0.45
C LEU A 134 -0.61 22.34 -0.96
N LYS A 135 -1.71 22.34 -0.19
CA LYS A 135 -3.00 22.97 -0.55
C LYS A 135 -3.51 22.58 -1.95
N GLY A 136 -3.22 21.36 -2.39
CA GLY A 136 -3.60 20.82 -3.70
C GLY A 136 -4.33 19.48 -3.56
N PHE A 137 -5.07 19.07 -4.59
CA PHE A 137 -5.78 17.79 -4.58
C PHE A 137 -5.17 16.81 -5.58
N CYS A 138 -4.65 15.68 -5.10
CA CYS A 138 -4.08 14.62 -5.92
C CYS A 138 -5.03 13.42 -6.00
N ILE A 139 -5.67 13.22 -7.15
CA ILE A 139 -6.66 12.13 -7.32
C ILE A 139 -6.02 10.74 -7.23
N ILE A 140 -4.78 10.57 -7.72
CA ILE A 140 -4.05 9.31 -7.62
C ILE A 140 -3.77 8.98 -6.17
N CYS A 141 -3.31 9.97 -5.40
CA CYS A 141 -3.01 9.82 -3.98
C CYS A 141 -4.26 9.37 -3.22
N VAL A 142 -5.38 10.08 -3.41
CA VAL A 142 -6.68 9.71 -2.81
C VAL A 142 -7.10 8.30 -3.21
N ALA A 143 -6.98 7.94 -4.50
CA ALA A 143 -7.28 6.58 -4.96
C ALA A 143 -6.39 5.53 -4.26
N THR A 144 -5.08 5.77 -4.16
CA THR A 144 -4.17 4.86 -3.44
C THR A 144 -4.51 4.74 -1.95
N TYR A 145 -4.95 5.82 -1.30
CA TYR A 145 -5.36 5.78 0.11
C TYR A 145 -6.62 4.92 0.30
N LEU A 146 -7.58 5.02 -0.61
CA LEU A 146 -8.77 4.17 -0.62
C LEU A 146 -8.40 2.69 -0.81
N LEU A 147 -7.51 2.39 -1.76
CA LEU A 147 -7.03 1.02 -1.98
C LEU A 147 -6.29 0.45 -0.76
N ASN A 148 -5.47 1.25 -0.10
CA ASN A 148 -4.79 0.88 1.15
C ASN A 148 -5.79 0.54 2.26
N PHE A 149 -6.85 1.34 2.39
CA PHE A 149 -7.91 1.09 3.38
C PHE A 149 -8.71 -0.17 3.05
N ILE A 150 -9.04 -0.40 1.78
CA ILE A 150 -9.70 -1.64 1.34
C ILE A 150 -8.82 -2.86 1.63
N LEU A 151 -7.50 -2.79 1.36
CA LEU A 151 -6.56 -3.86 1.71
C LEU A 151 -6.50 -4.12 3.22
N LEU A 152 -6.54 -3.08 4.05
CA LEU A 152 -6.60 -3.24 5.51
C LEU A 152 -7.84 -4.05 5.92
N ILE A 153 -9.02 -3.75 5.36
CA ILE A 153 -10.25 -4.51 5.64
C ILE A 153 -10.11 -5.97 5.19
N ILE A 154 -9.59 -6.20 3.98
CA ILE A 154 -9.37 -7.54 3.43
C ILE A 154 -8.42 -8.34 4.34
N ASN A 155 -7.30 -7.75 4.75
CA ASN A 155 -6.30 -8.37 5.62
C ASN A 155 -6.85 -8.63 7.03
N TYR A 156 -7.64 -7.71 7.57
CA TYR A 156 -8.31 -7.88 8.86
C TYR A 156 -9.25 -9.08 8.83
N LYS A 157 -10.13 -9.17 7.82
CA LYS A 157 -11.05 -10.29 7.66
C LYS A 157 -10.29 -11.61 7.53
N ARG A 158 -9.22 -11.64 6.73
CA ARG A 158 -8.36 -12.81 6.58
C ARG A 158 -7.75 -13.26 7.91
N LEU A 159 -7.22 -12.33 8.70
CA LEU A 159 -6.63 -12.62 10.01
C LEU A 159 -7.67 -13.18 10.98
N VAL A 160 -8.88 -12.61 11.01
CA VAL A 160 -9.99 -13.11 11.83
C VAL A 160 -10.38 -14.53 11.41
N TYR A 161 -10.53 -14.81 10.11
CA TYR A 161 -10.85 -16.16 9.63
C TYR A 161 -9.80 -17.20 10.04
N LEU A 162 -8.50 -16.87 9.90
CA LEU A 162 -7.42 -17.76 10.29
C LEU A 162 -7.38 -17.98 11.81
N ASN A 163 -7.66 -16.94 12.59
CA ASN A 163 -7.69 -17.03 14.05
C ASN A 163 -8.84 -17.92 14.54
N GLU A 164 -10.03 -17.79 13.97
CA GLU A 164 -11.17 -18.65 14.31
C GLU A 164 -10.94 -20.10 13.90
N ALA A 165 -10.35 -20.36 12.73
CA ALA A 165 -9.98 -21.72 12.33
C ALA A 165 -8.94 -22.34 13.26
N TRP A 166 -7.96 -21.54 13.73
CA TRP A 166 -6.95 -22.02 14.68
C TRP A 166 -7.56 -22.37 16.04
N LYS A 167 -8.53 -21.58 16.54
CA LYS A 167 -9.26 -21.91 17.77
C LYS A 167 -10.02 -23.23 17.67
N GLN A 168 -10.65 -23.51 16.53
CA GLN A 168 -11.38 -24.76 16.32
C GLN A 168 -10.46 -25.99 16.32
N GLU A 169 -9.25 -25.87 15.77
CA GLU A 169 -8.28 -26.96 15.72
C GLU A 169 -7.61 -27.21 17.08
N LEU A 170 -7.52 -26.18 17.93
CA LEU A 170 -7.02 -26.27 19.31
C LEU A 170 -8.05 -26.82 20.31
N GLN A 171 -9.34 -26.83 19.99
CA GLN A 171 -10.33 -27.50 20.83
C GLN A 171 -10.17 -29.01 20.65
N PRO A 172 -9.67 -29.76 21.65
CA PRO A 172 -9.63 -31.21 21.55
C PRO A 172 -11.05 -31.73 21.34
N LYS A 173 -11.24 -32.69 20.43
CA LYS A 173 -12.47 -33.48 20.37
C LYS A 173 -12.72 -34.05 21.76
N GLN A 174 -13.67 -33.48 22.49
CA GLN A 174 -14.28 -34.15 23.63
C GLN A 174 -15.19 -35.23 23.05
N ASP A 175 -14.63 -36.42 22.86
CA ASP A 175 -15.39 -37.67 22.80
C ASP A 175 -15.47 -38.25 24.22
#